data_AF-A0A963R6R5-F1
#
_entry.id   AF-A0A963R6R5-F1
#
_cell.length_a   1.000
_cell.length_b   1.000
_cell.length_c   1.000
_cell.angle_alpha   90.00
_cell.angle_beta   90.00
_cell.angle_gamma   90.00
#
_symmetry.space_group_name_H-M   'P 1'
#
loop_
_entity.id
_entity.type
_entity.pdbx_description
1 polymer ?
#
loop_
_entity_poly.entity_id
_entity_poly.type
_entity_poly.pdbx_seq_one_letter_code
_entity_poly.pdbx_strand_id
1 'polypeptide(L)'
;MRGWRRTRALQLLLPVLAAIGTASCAHADAARTDDGITCLAGIYDGGQPEVAAGLALGSDRRFSYGLSYGALDERAEGRWEADRGKVYLTSNPVKAPELVLLGERASPDSLYRIELDLPAGLSRQYFDARIELADGQVVEQQLDEDGLAVEFADADRPVSVALLLPLFGVESPPHGVTREGPSLVRFRFDANDLGKVAFERTPLAQDEGELVMERHGRSLHFRPVKGGCVERQAD
;
A
#
# COMPACT_ATOMS: atom_id res chain seq x y z
N MET A 1 0.87 61.78 -0.46
CA MET A 1 1.70 62.77 -1.22
C MET A 1 2.21 63.83 -0.26
N ARG A 2 3.43 64.35 -0.46
CA ARG A 2 4.32 65.13 0.45
C ARG A 2 5.20 64.21 1.31
N GLY A 3 6.53 64.21 1.28
CA GLY A 3 7.53 65.21 0.88
C GLY A 3 8.41 65.53 2.10
N TRP A 4 9.56 64.87 2.28
CA TRP A 4 10.93 65.36 1.98
C TRP A 4 11.56 66.26 3.07
N ARG A 5 12.71 65.81 3.64
CA ARG A 5 14.05 66.50 3.76
C ARG A 5 14.89 65.83 4.87
N ARG A 6 16.03 65.19 4.52
CA ARG A 6 17.44 65.69 4.56
C ARG A 6 17.85 66.11 5.99
N THR A 7 18.99 65.71 6.55
CA THR A 7 20.34 66.26 6.24
C THR A 7 21.43 65.65 7.15
N ARG A 8 22.70 65.72 6.68
CA ARG A 8 24.03 65.70 7.34
C ARG A 8 24.84 64.42 7.09
N ALA A 9 25.82 64.39 6.18
CA ALA A 9 27.10 65.12 6.06
C ALA A 9 28.27 64.41 6.80
N LEU A 10 29.13 63.75 5.99
CA LEU A 10 30.60 63.89 5.89
C LEU A 10 31.34 64.50 7.11
N GLN A 11 32.49 64.05 7.60
CA GLN A 11 33.70 63.51 6.95
C GLN A 11 34.80 63.30 8.03
N LEU A 12 35.96 62.73 7.62
CA LEU A 12 37.30 62.65 8.27
C LEU A 12 37.58 61.36 9.07
N LEU A 13 38.79 60.77 9.14
CA LEU A 13 39.97 60.58 8.27
C LEU A 13 40.92 59.71 9.14
N LEU A 14 41.35 58.51 8.68
CA LEU A 14 42.64 57.74 8.85
C LEU A 14 43.49 57.84 10.16
N PRO A 15 44.52 56.98 10.43
CA PRO A 15 44.87 55.62 9.94
C PRO A 15 45.44 54.65 11.05
N VAL A 16 45.93 53.48 10.60
CA VAL A 16 47.18 52.79 11.04
C VAL A 16 47.17 51.76 12.21
N LEU A 17 47.69 50.56 11.84
CA LEU A 17 48.38 49.48 12.57
C LEU A 17 47.62 48.60 13.60
N ALA A 18 47.52 47.30 13.30
CA ALA A 18 48.42 46.25 13.83
C ALA A 18 47.83 44.84 13.57
N ALA A 19 48.57 44.00 12.86
CA ALA A 19 48.31 42.57 12.75
C ALA A 19 48.79 41.88 14.03
N ILE A 20 47.87 41.22 14.76
CA ILE A 20 48.21 40.22 15.78
C ILE A 20 47.24 39.07 15.60
N GLY A 21 47.79 37.91 15.24
CA GLY A 21 47.06 36.67 15.02
C GLY A 21 46.33 36.23 16.28
N THR A 22 45.07 35.87 16.10
CA THR A 22 44.31 35.10 17.09
C THR A 22 44.17 33.68 16.58
N ALA A 23 44.48 32.76 17.48
CA ALA A 23 44.53 31.34 17.29
C ALA A 23 43.28 30.83 16.58
N SER A 24 43.48 30.13 15.47
CA SER A 24 42.48 29.22 14.93
C SER A 24 42.21 28.18 16.02
N CYS A 25 41.10 28.31 16.73
CA CYS A 25 40.51 27.18 17.43
C CYS A 25 40.19 26.16 16.33
N ALA A 26 41.14 25.26 16.09
CA ALA A 26 40.86 23.94 15.58
C ALA A 26 39.69 23.44 16.42
N HIS A 27 38.50 23.48 15.83
CA HIS A 27 37.42 22.66 16.31
C HIS A 27 38.03 21.27 16.24
N ALA A 28 38.26 20.67 17.42
CA ALA A 28 38.40 19.25 17.53
C ALA A 28 37.13 18.71 16.88
N ASP A 29 37.28 18.35 15.60
CA ASP A 29 36.31 17.57 14.88
C ASP A 29 36.23 16.32 15.73
N ALA A 30 35.19 16.26 16.57
CA ALA A 30 34.85 15.07 17.30
C ALA A 30 34.68 14.04 16.19
N ALA A 31 35.70 13.19 16.06
CA ALA A 31 35.68 12.06 15.17
C ALA A 31 34.39 11.31 15.49
N ARG A 32 33.36 11.54 14.68
CA ARG A 32 32.22 10.64 14.59
C ARG A 32 32.84 9.38 14.04
N THR A 33 33.19 8.45 14.92
CA THR A 33 33.22 7.04 14.54
C THR A 33 31.77 6.62 14.34
N ASP A 34 31.13 7.17 13.30
CA ASP A 34 29.98 6.53 12.68
C ASP A 34 30.54 5.44 11.78
N ASP A 35 31.05 4.38 12.42
CA ASP A 35 31.39 3.15 11.70
C ASP A 35 30.14 2.51 11.10
N GLY A 36 28.95 3.12 11.23
CA GLY A 36 27.97 3.04 10.18
C GLY A 36 27.31 1.70 9.98
N ILE A 37 27.56 0.75 10.86
CA ILE A 37 26.93 -0.54 10.84
C ILE A 37 25.59 -0.38 11.54
N THR A 38 24.56 -0.02 10.79
CA THR A 38 23.19 -0.21 11.27
C THR A 38 22.88 -1.70 11.14
N CYS A 39 22.79 -2.39 12.28
CA CYS A 39 22.44 -3.81 12.31
C CYS A 39 20.94 -4.01 12.04
N LEU A 40 20.56 -3.86 10.76
CA LEU A 40 19.18 -3.95 10.27
C LEU A 40 18.72 -5.38 10.00
N ALA A 41 19.64 -6.34 9.87
CA ALA A 41 19.21 -7.73 9.79
C ALA A 41 18.64 -8.15 11.15
N GLY A 42 17.54 -8.90 11.15
CA GLY A 42 16.88 -9.27 12.38
C GLY A 42 15.45 -9.73 12.19
N ILE A 43 14.83 -10.09 13.30
CA ILE A 43 13.41 -10.37 13.42
C ILE A 43 12.78 -9.21 14.19
N TYR A 44 11.69 -8.69 13.66
CA TYR A 44 10.96 -7.58 14.20
C TYR A 44 9.49 -7.95 14.43
N ASP A 45 8.96 -7.54 15.57
CA ASP A 45 7.56 -7.69 15.96
C ASP A 45 6.81 -6.39 15.65
N GLY A 46 5.84 -6.47 14.75
CA GLY A 46 4.93 -5.37 14.42
C GLY A 46 3.56 -5.51 15.08
N GLY A 47 3.42 -6.44 16.04
CA GLY A 47 2.19 -6.68 16.76
C GLY A 47 1.73 -5.47 17.55
N GLN A 48 0.44 -5.16 17.43
CA GLN A 48 -0.27 -4.09 18.11
C GLN A 48 -1.74 -4.48 18.29
N PRO A 49 -2.56 -3.78 19.10
CA PRO A 49 -3.97 -4.14 19.23
C PRO A 49 -4.66 -4.31 17.87
N GLU A 50 -5.34 -5.45 17.72
CA GLU A 50 -6.08 -5.90 16.52
C GLU A 50 -5.21 -6.28 15.31
N VAL A 51 -3.88 -6.23 15.44
CA VAL A 51 -2.95 -6.50 14.35
C VAL A 51 -1.86 -7.46 14.82
N ALA A 52 -1.70 -8.58 14.13
CA ALA A 52 -0.49 -9.39 14.21
C ALA A 52 0.37 -9.06 13.00
N ALA A 53 1.59 -8.56 13.19
CA ALA A 53 2.51 -8.30 12.09
C ALA A 53 3.93 -8.73 12.45
N GLY A 54 4.69 -9.19 11.46
CA GLY A 54 6.07 -9.58 11.63
C GLY A 54 6.90 -9.27 10.41
N LEU A 55 8.17 -8.94 10.63
CA LEU A 55 9.13 -8.68 9.58
C LEU A 55 10.45 -9.36 9.96
N ALA A 56 11.03 -10.11 9.03
CA ALA A 56 12.41 -10.58 9.15
C ALA A 56 13.24 -10.01 8.01
N LEU A 57 14.38 -9.43 8.34
CA LEU A 57 15.39 -8.95 7.42
C LEU A 57 16.63 -9.85 7.54
N GLY A 58 16.90 -10.67 6.54
CA GLY A 58 18.07 -11.52 6.46
C GLY A 58 19.33 -10.73 6.11
N SER A 59 20.48 -11.15 6.64
CA SER A 59 21.79 -10.57 6.28
C SER A 59 22.18 -10.79 4.82
N ASP A 60 21.51 -11.72 4.14
CA ASP A 60 21.58 -12.02 2.71
C ASP A 60 20.72 -11.08 1.84
N ARG A 61 20.21 -9.99 2.42
CA ARG A 61 19.31 -9.02 1.77
C ARG A 61 17.96 -9.60 1.38
N ARG A 62 17.53 -10.72 1.98
CA ARG A 62 16.17 -11.27 1.80
C ARG A 62 15.26 -10.87 2.94
N PHE A 63 13.97 -10.71 2.68
CA PHE A 63 12.99 -10.46 3.74
C PHE A 63 11.82 -11.44 3.68
N SER A 64 11.15 -11.59 4.83
CA SER A 64 9.82 -12.17 4.96
C SER A 64 8.93 -11.25 5.79
N TYR A 65 7.70 -11.06 5.37
CA TYR A 65 6.70 -10.20 5.98
C TYR A 65 5.39 -10.97 6.15
N GLY A 66 4.70 -10.73 7.26
CA GLY A 66 3.34 -11.21 7.49
C GLY A 66 2.51 -10.16 8.23
N LEU A 67 1.22 -10.12 7.92
CA LEU A 67 0.22 -9.29 8.57
C LEU A 67 -1.10 -10.06 8.65
N SER A 68 -1.74 -9.97 9.80
CA SER A 68 -3.15 -10.31 9.99
C SER A 68 -3.83 -9.11 10.65
N TYR A 69 -4.87 -8.59 10.01
CA TYR A 69 -5.65 -7.46 10.48
C TYR A 69 -7.14 -7.68 10.19
N GLY A 70 -7.90 -7.99 11.24
CA GLY A 70 -9.30 -8.39 11.08
C GLY A 70 -9.41 -9.68 10.26
N ALA A 71 -10.12 -9.62 9.12
CA ALA A 71 -10.23 -10.75 8.18
C ALA A 71 -9.14 -10.75 7.09
N LEU A 72 -8.29 -9.71 7.05
CA LEU A 72 -7.25 -9.57 6.03
C LEU A 72 -5.97 -10.25 6.50
N ASP A 73 -5.51 -11.23 5.72
CA ASP A 73 -4.19 -11.85 5.89
C ASP A 73 -3.31 -11.56 4.68
N GLU A 74 -2.09 -11.13 4.96
CA GLU A 74 -1.10 -10.75 3.97
C GLU A 74 0.27 -11.34 4.29
N ARG A 75 1.02 -11.65 3.23
CA ARG A 75 2.41 -12.08 3.32
C ARG A 75 3.23 -11.58 2.14
N ALA A 76 4.52 -11.41 2.35
CA ALA A 76 5.44 -11.13 1.25
C ALA A 76 6.83 -11.66 1.56
N GLU A 77 7.56 -12.02 0.51
CA GLU A 77 8.97 -12.37 0.59
C GLU A 77 9.67 -11.74 -0.60
N GLY A 78 10.94 -11.38 -0.43
CA GLY A 78 11.69 -10.76 -1.52
C GLY A 78 13.05 -10.27 -1.09
N ARG A 79 13.48 -9.14 -1.66
CA ARG A 79 14.73 -8.47 -1.33
C ARG A 79 14.49 -7.19 -0.57
N TRP A 80 15.43 -6.83 0.30
CA TRP A 80 15.45 -5.53 0.96
C TRP A 80 16.78 -4.83 0.76
N GLU A 81 16.74 -3.51 0.80
CA GLU A 81 17.91 -2.64 0.75
C GLU A 81 17.73 -1.51 1.77
N ALA A 82 18.84 -0.92 2.20
CA ALA A 82 18.83 0.24 3.08
C ALA A 82 19.45 1.41 2.32
N ASP A 83 18.76 2.55 2.32
CA ASP A 83 19.20 3.79 1.69
C ASP A 83 18.66 4.98 2.48
N ARG A 84 19.52 5.97 2.78
CA ARG A 84 19.18 7.25 3.44
C ARG A 84 18.21 7.14 4.63
N GLY A 85 18.50 6.24 5.58
CA GLY A 85 17.69 6.07 6.79
C GLY A 85 16.35 5.36 6.59
N LYS A 86 16.17 4.70 5.44
CA LYS A 86 15.00 3.87 5.14
C LYS A 86 15.42 2.46 4.78
N VAL A 87 14.51 1.52 5.00
CA VAL A 87 14.56 0.18 4.42
C VAL A 87 13.53 0.11 3.31
N TYR A 88 13.90 -0.44 2.16
CA TYR A 88 12.99 -0.63 1.03
C TYR A 88 12.76 -2.11 0.79
N LEU A 89 11.50 -2.54 0.76
CA LEU A 89 11.12 -3.91 0.44
C LEU A 89 10.72 -4.02 -1.02
N THR A 90 11.22 -5.04 -1.72
CA THR A 90 10.79 -5.42 -3.06
C THR A 90 10.46 -6.90 -3.08
N SER A 91 9.19 -7.26 -3.24
CA SER A 91 8.76 -8.65 -3.21
C SER A 91 9.27 -9.42 -4.43
N ASN A 92 9.24 -10.75 -4.33
CA ASN A 92 9.26 -11.59 -5.52
C ASN A 92 8.04 -11.28 -6.41
N PRO A 93 8.07 -11.63 -7.71
CA PRO A 93 6.91 -11.48 -8.58
C PRO A 93 5.66 -12.16 -7.98
N VAL A 94 4.54 -11.44 -8.02
CA VAL A 94 3.23 -11.89 -7.55
C VAL A 94 2.25 -11.81 -8.71
N LYS A 95 1.46 -12.85 -8.92
CA LYS A 95 0.34 -12.81 -9.88
C LYS A 95 -0.92 -12.35 -9.15
N ALA A 96 -1.41 -11.16 -9.50
CA ALA A 96 -2.60 -10.58 -8.88
C ALA A 96 -3.84 -11.50 -9.06
N PRO A 97 -4.74 -11.56 -8.06
CA PRO A 97 -6.04 -12.22 -8.23
C PRO A 97 -6.86 -11.53 -9.33
N GLU A 98 -7.72 -12.29 -10.00
CA GLU A 98 -8.46 -11.80 -11.17
C GLU A 98 -9.91 -12.28 -11.17
N LEU A 99 -10.84 -11.40 -11.53
CA LEU A 99 -12.24 -11.71 -11.78
C LEU A 99 -12.47 -11.68 -13.30
N VAL A 100 -12.72 -12.85 -13.87
CA VAL A 100 -12.82 -13.05 -15.32
C VAL A 100 -14.27 -13.23 -15.72
N LEU A 101 -14.76 -12.42 -16.65
CA LEU A 101 -16.06 -12.62 -17.28
C LEU A 101 -16.01 -13.87 -18.18
N LEU A 102 -16.89 -14.83 -17.93
CA LEU A 102 -17.04 -16.02 -18.78
C LEU A 102 -18.12 -15.82 -19.84
N GLY A 103 -19.12 -14.99 -19.57
CA GLY A 103 -20.11 -14.60 -20.56
C GLY A 103 -21.45 -14.19 -19.97
N GLU A 104 -22.34 -13.81 -20.88
CA GLU A 104 -23.72 -13.41 -20.61
C GLU A 104 -24.67 -14.29 -21.44
N ARG A 105 -25.77 -14.72 -20.84
CA ARG A 105 -26.84 -15.49 -21.51
C ARG A 105 -28.21 -15.08 -21.01
N ALA A 106 -29.27 -15.56 -21.67
CA ALA A 106 -30.62 -15.41 -21.14
C ALA A 106 -30.72 -16.13 -19.79
N SER A 107 -31.37 -15.50 -18.82
CA SER A 107 -31.66 -16.16 -17.55
C SER A 107 -32.66 -17.31 -17.78
N PRO A 108 -32.54 -18.46 -17.09
CA PRO A 108 -33.51 -19.54 -17.18
C PRO A 108 -34.86 -19.22 -16.52
N ASP A 109 -34.93 -18.12 -15.77
CA ASP A 109 -36.13 -17.59 -15.13
C ASP A 109 -36.26 -16.08 -15.38
N SER A 110 -37.27 -15.45 -14.77
CA SER A 110 -37.54 -14.02 -14.92
C SER A 110 -36.64 -13.13 -14.04
N LEU A 111 -35.53 -13.64 -13.49
CA LEU A 111 -34.62 -12.90 -12.61
C LEU A 111 -33.29 -12.60 -13.29
N TYR A 112 -32.68 -11.46 -12.94
CA TYR A 112 -31.29 -11.18 -13.28
C TYR A 112 -30.39 -11.98 -12.34
N ARG A 113 -29.41 -12.68 -12.91
CA ARG A 113 -28.54 -13.60 -12.17
C ARG A 113 -27.08 -13.26 -12.36
N ILE A 114 -26.32 -13.35 -11.27
CA ILE A 114 -24.86 -13.32 -11.29
C ILE A 114 -24.36 -14.62 -10.69
N GLU A 115 -23.59 -15.37 -11.47
CA GLU A 115 -22.93 -16.61 -11.04
C GLU A 115 -21.43 -16.37 -10.92
N LEU A 116 -20.82 -16.97 -9.89
CA LEU A 116 -19.39 -16.90 -9.65
C LEU A 116 -18.80 -18.29 -9.46
N ASP A 117 -17.86 -18.66 -10.33
CA ASP A 117 -17.04 -19.86 -10.15
C ASP A 117 -15.87 -19.56 -9.22
N LEU A 118 -15.74 -20.34 -8.14
CA LEU A 118 -14.70 -20.20 -7.14
C LEU A 118 -13.81 -21.45 -7.03
N PRO A 119 -12.54 -21.31 -6.66
CA PRO A 119 -11.75 -22.43 -6.17
C PRO A 119 -12.33 -22.96 -4.85
N ALA A 120 -12.03 -24.23 -4.53
CA ALA A 120 -12.49 -24.86 -3.30
C ALA A 120 -12.00 -24.10 -2.05
N GLY A 121 -12.87 -23.97 -1.04
CA GLY A 121 -12.54 -23.34 0.24
C GLY A 121 -12.81 -21.83 0.30
N LEU A 122 -13.24 -21.19 -0.79
CA LEU A 122 -13.75 -19.82 -0.77
C LEU A 122 -15.27 -19.79 -0.79
N SER A 123 -15.84 -18.88 0.01
CA SER A 123 -17.28 -18.58 0.01
C SER A 123 -17.56 -17.44 -0.96
N ARG A 124 -18.72 -17.51 -1.64
CA ARG A 124 -19.22 -16.40 -2.49
C ARG A 124 -19.61 -15.17 -1.71
N GLN A 125 -19.90 -15.31 -0.42
CA GLN A 125 -20.28 -14.19 0.47
C GLN A 125 -19.13 -13.21 0.72
N TYR A 126 -17.90 -13.52 0.33
CA TYR A 126 -16.82 -12.53 0.34
C TYR A 126 -16.87 -11.56 -0.85
N PHE A 127 -17.78 -11.79 -1.80
CA PHE A 127 -17.88 -11.03 -3.02
C PHE A 127 -19.17 -10.23 -3.06
N ASP A 128 -19.07 -9.05 -3.68
CA ASP A 128 -20.21 -8.19 -3.96
C ASP A 128 -20.37 -8.03 -5.47
N ALA A 129 -21.59 -7.77 -5.90
CA ALA A 129 -21.92 -7.30 -7.24
C ALA A 129 -22.25 -5.81 -7.17
N ARG A 130 -21.55 -5.02 -7.99
CA ARG A 130 -21.93 -3.64 -8.29
C ARG A 130 -22.70 -3.62 -9.59
N ILE A 131 -23.92 -3.14 -9.52
CA ILE A 131 -24.88 -3.13 -10.62
C ILE A 131 -25.25 -1.67 -10.90
N GLU A 132 -24.96 -1.20 -12.10
CA GLU A 132 -25.44 0.09 -12.59
C GLU A 132 -26.76 -0.11 -13.32
N LEU A 133 -27.75 0.71 -13.00
CA LEU A 133 -29.09 0.66 -13.59
C LEU A 133 -29.25 1.72 -14.68
N ALA A 134 -30.28 1.58 -15.51
CA ALA A 134 -30.51 2.46 -16.65
C ALA A 134 -30.74 3.93 -16.29
N ASP A 135 -31.17 4.23 -15.07
CA ASP A 135 -31.34 5.59 -14.56
C ASP A 135 -30.05 6.19 -13.96
N GLY A 136 -28.95 5.43 -13.97
CA GLY A 136 -27.65 5.80 -13.42
C GLY A 136 -27.49 5.49 -11.92
N GLN A 137 -28.49 4.90 -11.25
CA GLN A 137 -28.31 4.39 -9.90
C GLN A 137 -27.31 3.23 -9.88
N VAL A 138 -26.51 3.17 -8.82
CA VAL A 138 -25.58 2.07 -8.56
C VAL A 138 -26.02 1.36 -7.30
N VAL A 139 -26.23 0.06 -7.43
CA VAL A 139 -26.61 -0.83 -6.34
C VAL A 139 -25.45 -1.80 -6.10
N GLU A 140 -25.02 -1.93 -4.85
CA GLU A 140 -24.02 -2.92 -4.45
C GLU A 140 -24.72 -3.96 -3.57
N GLN A 141 -24.60 -5.24 -3.93
CA GLN A 141 -25.21 -6.36 -3.21
C GLN A 141 -24.21 -7.49 -3.00
N GLN A 142 -24.15 -8.00 -1.78
CA GLN A 142 -23.38 -9.18 -1.45
C GLN A 142 -23.99 -10.42 -2.11
N LEU A 143 -23.13 -11.32 -2.59
CA LEU A 143 -23.56 -12.62 -3.11
C LEU A 143 -23.92 -13.56 -1.94
N ASP A 144 -24.90 -14.44 -2.17
CA ASP A 144 -25.11 -15.63 -1.37
C ASP A 144 -24.27 -16.81 -1.91
N GLU A 145 -24.39 -18.00 -1.30
CA GLU A 145 -23.64 -19.18 -1.74
C GLU A 145 -24.04 -19.70 -3.13
N ASP A 146 -25.24 -19.37 -3.61
CA ASP A 146 -25.75 -19.74 -4.93
C ASP A 146 -25.50 -18.62 -5.98
N GLY A 147 -25.04 -17.44 -5.55
CA GLY A 147 -24.71 -16.29 -6.38
C GLY A 147 -25.55 -15.07 -6.00
N LEU A 148 -26.07 -14.35 -7.00
CA LEU A 148 -27.03 -13.29 -6.78
C LEU A 148 -28.20 -13.44 -7.75
N ALA A 149 -29.43 -13.33 -7.26
CA ALA A 149 -30.64 -13.31 -8.07
C ALA A 149 -31.52 -12.13 -7.64
N VAL A 150 -31.78 -11.20 -8.57
CA VAL A 150 -32.52 -9.96 -8.29
C VAL A 150 -33.58 -9.73 -9.35
N GLU A 151 -34.76 -9.32 -8.90
CA GLU A 151 -35.80 -8.78 -9.76
C GLU A 151 -35.61 -7.27 -9.88
N PHE A 152 -35.58 -6.77 -11.11
CA PHE A 152 -35.55 -5.33 -11.39
C PHE A 152 -36.84 -4.96 -12.13
N ALA A 153 -37.40 -3.80 -11.81
CA ALA A 153 -38.46 -3.23 -12.64
C ALA A 153 -37.90 -2.86 -14.02
N ASP A 154 -38.74 -2.83 -15.07
CA ASP A 154 -38.28 -2.53 -16.43
C ASP A 154 -37.56 -1.18 -16.56
N ALA A 155 -37.98 -0.19 -15.75
CA ALA A 155 -37.35 1.13 -15.69
C ALA A 155 -35.95 1.10 -15.04
N ASP A 156 -35.73 0.12 -14.16
CA ASP A 156 -34.54 -0.05 -13.32
C ASP A 156 -33.64 -1.17 -13.86
N ARG A 157 -33.70 -1.46 -15.17
CA ARG A 157 -32.95 -2.56 -15.75
C ARG A 157 -31.44 -2.37 -15.54
N PRO A 158 -30.68 -3.43 -15.21
CA PRO A 158 -29.23 -3.39 -15.20
C PRO A 158 -28.65 -3.03 -16.58
N VAL A 159 -27.67 -2.12 -16.59
CA VAL A 159 -26.91 -1.74 -17.79
C VAL A 159 -25.43 -2.10 -17.67
N SER A 160 -24.92 -2.27 -16.46
CA SER A 160 -23.56 -2.72 -16.20
C SER A 160 -23.48 -3.54 -14.92
N VAL A 161 -22.58 -4.52 -14.90
CA VAL A 161 -22.27 -5.34 -13.72
C VAL A 161 -20.77 -5.48 -13.56
N ALA A 162 -20.27 -5.28 -12.34
CA ALA A 162 -18.92 -5.63 -11.92
C ALA A 162 -18.98 -6.53 -10.67
N LEU A 163 -18.02 -7.43 -10.53
CA LEU A 163 -17.81 -8.18 -9.29
C LEU A 163 -16.65 -7.58 -8.50
N LEU A 164 -16.77 -7.68 -7.17
CA LEU A 164 -15.80 -7.18 -6.22
C LEU A 164 -15.44 -8.26 -5.21
N LEU A 165 -14.19 -8.25 -4.77
CA LEU A 165 -13.74 -8.87 -3.53
C LEU A 165 -13.20 -7.72 -2.65
N PRO A 166 -14.08 -7.02 -1.91
CA PRO A 166 -13.73 -5.77 -1.24
C PRO A 166 -12.56 -5.92 -0.27
N LEU A 167 -12.49 -7.06 0.43
CA LEU A 167 -11.45 -7.35 1.43
C LEU A 167 -10.03 -7.24 0.86
N PHE A 168 -9.85 -7.58 -0.41
CA PHE A 168 -8.55 -7.52 -1.10
C PHE A 168 -8.50 -6.41 -2.16
N GLY A 169 -9.54 -5.56 -2.25
CA GLY A 169 -9.63 -4.49 -3.24
C GLY A 169 -9.59 -4.98 -4.69
N VAL A 170 -10.07 -6.21 -4.95
CA VAL A 170 -10.12 -6.77 -6.31
C VAL A 170 -11.45 -6.42 -6.93
N GLU A 171 -11.45 -5.92 -8.16
CA GLU A 171 -12.65 -5.58 -8.91
C GLU A 171 -12.49 -6.03 -10.37
N SER A 172 -13.55 -6.59 -10.95
CA SER A 172 -13.60 -6.85 -12.38
C SER A 172 -13.82 -5.56 -13.16
N PRO A 173 -13.36 -5.46 -14.41
CA PRO A 173 -13.86 -4.44 -15.32
C PRO A 173 -15.40 -4.48 -15.38
N PRO A 174 -16.08 -3.33 -15.50
CA PRO A 174 -17.53 -3.31 -15.67
C PRO A 174 -17.92 -4.01 -16.98
N HIS A 175 -18.84 -4.96 -16.90
CA HIS A 175 -19.44 -5.64 -18.05
C HIS A 175 -20.75 -4.96 -18.41
N GLY A 176 -20.83 -4.36 -19.60
CA GLY A 176 -22.07 -3.82 -20.13
C GLY A 176 -23.07 -4.93 -20.42
N VAL A 177 -24.24 -4.89 -19.77
CA VAL A 177 -25.32 -5.85 -20.00
C VAL A 177 -25.93 -5.55 -21.37
N THR A 178 -25.81 -6.51 -22.28
CA THR A 178 -26.20 -6.30 -23.69
C THR A 178 -27.59 -6.80 -24.02
N ARG A 179 -28.15 -7.69 -23.20
CA ARG A 179 -29.46 -8.27 -23.45
C ARG A 179 -30.59 -7.38 -22.96
N GLU A 180 -31.67 -7.35 -23.75
CA GLU A 180 -32.95 -6.81 -23.31
C GLU A 180 -33.67 -7.88 -22.45
N GLY A 181 -33.97 -7.53 -21.20
CA GLY A 181 -34.62 -8.41 -20.22
C GLY A 181 -33.66 -9.23 -19.33
N PRO A 182 -34.20 -10.13 -18.49
CA PRO A 182 -33.42 -10.89 -17.51
C PRO A 182 -32.28 -11.71 -18.12
N SER A 183 -31.08 -11.49 -17.61
CA SER A 183 -29.86 -12.14 -18.06
C SER A 183 -29.12 -12.81 -16.91
N LEU A 184 -28.30 -13.80 -17.27
CA LEU A 184 -27.36 -14.44 -16.37
C LEU A 184 -25.96 -14.08 -16.83
N VAL A 185 -25.21 -13.40 -15.97
CA VAL A 185 -23.80 -13.05 -16.17
C VAL A 185 -22.95 -13.97 -15.29
N ARG A 186 -21.99 -14.67 -15.89
CA ARG A 186 -21.13 -15.61 -15.17
C ARG A 186 -19.69 -15.13 -15.16
N PHE A 187 -19.09 -15.20 -13.99
CA PHE A 187 -17.69 -14.88 -13.75
C PHE A 187 -16.95 -16.08 -13.18
N ARG A 188 -15.62 -16.04 -13.26
CA ARG A 188 -14.70 -16.92 -12.54
C ARG A 188 -13.73 -16.09 -11.73
N PHE A 189 -13.47 -16.49 -10.50
CA PHE A 189 -12.39 -15.93 -9.71
C PHE A 189 -11.13 -16.80 -9.82
N ASP A 190 -10.07 -16.22 -10.36
CA ASP A 190 -8.73 -16.81 -10.35
C ASP A 190 -7.97 -16.24 -9.16
N ALA A 191 -7.90 -17.01 -8.06
CA ALA A 191 -7.28 -16.56 -6.82
C ALA A 191 -5.78 -16.22 -6.98
N ASN A 192 -5.08 -16.88 -7.90
CA ASN A 192 -3.66 -16.67 -8.17
C ASN A 192 -2.84 -16.64 -6.86
N ASP A 193 -2.15 -15.54 -6.57
CA ASP A 193 -1.38 -15.34 -5.36
C ASP A 193 -2.14 -14.51 -4.30
N LEU A 194 -3.46 -14.69 -4.15
CA LEU A 194 -4.27 -13.98 -3.14
C LEU A 194 -3.60 -13.98 -1.76
N GLY A 195 -3.60 -12.81 -1.11
CA GLY A 195 -2.92 -12.59 0.16
C GLY A 195 -1.40 -12.42 0.05
N LYS A 196 -0.78 -12.56 -1.13
CA LYS A 196 0.59 -12.10 -1.34
C LYS A 196 0.62 -10.65 -1.78
N VAL A 197 1.45 -9.85 -1.12
CA VAL A 197 1.60 -8.43 -1.42
C VAL A 197 2.74 -8.22 -2.41
N ALA A 198 2.47 -7.45 -3.46
CA ALA A 198 3.49 -6.93 -4.37
C ALA A 198 4.10 -5.66 -3.77
N PHE A 199 5.24 -5.80 -3.08
CA PHE A 199 6.01 -4.64 -2.64
C PHE A 199 6.93 -4.16 -3.75
N GLU A 200 6.84 -2.88 -4.10
CA GLU A 200 7.64 -2.22 -5.12
C GLU A 200 8.44 -1.08 -4.49
N ARG A 201 9.64 -1.40 -4.00
CA ARG A 201 10.46 -0.47 -3.18
C ARG A 201 9.63 0.21 -2.10
N THR A 202 8.82 -0.58 -1.39
CA THR A 202 7.96 -0.06 -0.32
C THR A 202 8.83 0.41 0.85
N PRO A 203 8.71 1.68 1.28
CA PRO A 203 9.61 2.25 2.28
C PRO A 203 9.17 1.91 3.70
N LEU A 204 10.15 1.67 4.56
CA LEU A 204 10.04 1.69 6.01
C LEU A 204 11.01 2.74 6.54
N ALA A 205 10.50 3.69 7.32
CA ALA A 205 11.33 4.68 7.99
C ALA A 205 12.05 4.04 9.17
N GLN A 206 13.32 4.37 9.38
CA GLN A 206 14.00 4.06 10.63
C GLN A 206 13.68 5.18 11.62
N ASP A 207 13.05 4.83 12.74
CA ASP A 207 12.69 5.79 13.79
C ASP A 207 12.98 5.18 15.16
N GLU A 208 13.84 5.84 15.94
CA GLU A 208 14.27 5.40 17.29
C GLU A 208 14.68 3.91 17.41
N GLY A 209 15.18 3.30 16.34
CA GLY A 209 15.59 1.88 16.31
C GLY A 209 14.49 0.90 15.88
N GLU A 210 13.29 1.40 15.59
CA GLU A 210 12.19 0.68 14.97
C GLU A 210 12.18 0.87 13.44
N LEU A 211 11.42 0.02 12.76
CA LEU A 211 11.04 0.23 11.36
C LEU A 211 9.56 0.57 11.30
N VAL A 212 9.21 1.67 10.64
CA VAL A 212 7.83 2.17 10.55
C VAL A 212 7.33 2.07 9.12
N MET A 213 6.20 1.38 8.91
CA MET A 213 5.55 1.23 7.62
C MET A 213 4.10 1.72 7.68
N GLU A 214 3.70 2.55 6.74
CA GLU A 214 2.27 2.89 6.56
C GLU A 214 1.57 1.81 5.76
N ARG A 215 0.48 1.27 6.28
CA ARG A 215 -0.30 0.22 5.63
C ARG A 215 -1.75 0.21 6.11
N HIS A 216 -2.70 0.14 5.18
CA HIS A 216 -4.15 0.09 5.48
C HIS A 216 -4.61 1.23 6.40
N GLY A 217 -4.07 2.44 6.21
CA GLY A 217 -4.38 3.63 7.00
C GLY A 217 -3.80 3.61 8.42
N ARG A 218 -2.82 2.74 8.71
CA ARG A 218 -2.17 2.62 10.02
C ARG A 218 -0.64 2.65 9.88
N SER A 219 0.01 3.23 10.86
CA SER A 219 1.45 3.06 11.09
C SER A 219 1.69 1.72 11.78
N LEU A 220 2.51 0.87 11.16
CA LEU A 220 3.00 -0.39 11.73
C LEU A 220 4.41 -0.18 12.28
N HIS A 221 4.58 -0.41 13.58
CA HIS A 221 5.83 -0.22 14.31
C HIS A 221 6.54 -1.56 14.55
N PHE A 222 7.54 -1.86 13.74
CA PHE A 222 8.31 -3.09 13.83
C PHE A 222 9.47 -2.93 14.81
N ARG A 223 9.30 -3.48 16.01
CA ARG A 223 10.28 -3.46 17.10
C ARG A 223 11.25 -4.63 16.99
N PRO A 224 12.58 -4.43 17.10
CA PRO A 224 13.54 -5.51 17.00
C PRO A 224 13.39 -6.51 18.15
N VAL A 225 13.27 -7.80 17.83
CA VAL A 225 13.23 -8.93 18.78
C VAL A 225 14.56 -9.67 18.80
N LYS A 226 15.24 -9.77 17.64
CA LYS A 226 16.56 -10.38 17.50
C LYS A 226 17.33 -9.70 16.36
N GLY A 227 18.57 -9.26 16.60
CA GLY A 227 19.38 -8.53 15.61
C GLY A 227 20.56 -9.31 15.02
N GLY A 228 21.06 -8.79 13.89
CA GLY A 228 22.27 -9.18 13.16
C GLY A 228 22.75 -8.00 12.29
N CYS A 229 24.05 -7.94 11.99
CA CYS A 229 24.65 -6.76 11.34
C CYS A 229 24.76 -6.92 9.82
N VAL A 230 24.55 -5.81 9.07
CA VAL A 230 24.76 -5.72 7.62
C VAL A 230 25.58 -4.47 7.32
N GLU A 231 26.61 -4.60 6.50
CA GLU A 231 27.52 -3.51 6.13
C GLU A 231 26.81 -2.51 5.19
N ARG A 232 26.96 -1.20 5.45
CA ARG A 232 26.45 -0.14 4.55
C ARG A 232 27.19 -0.22 3.22
N GLN A 233 26.47 -0.23 2.09
CA GLN A 233 27.08 0.07 0.80
C GLN A 233 27.26 1.58 0.72
N ALA A 234 28.52 2.03 0.70
CA ALA A 234 28.87 3.39 0.36
C ALA A 234 28.73 3.57 -1.17
N ASP A 235 28.08 4.66 -1.59
CA ASP A 235 27.98 5.10 -2.99
C ASP A 235 29.37 5.45 -3.57
#